data_AF-A0AAV4SSG8-F1
#
_entry.id   AF-A0AAV4SSG8-F1
#
_cell.length_a   1.000
_cell.length_b   1.000
_cell.length_c   1.000
_cell.angle_alpha   90.00
_cell.angle_beta   90.00
_cell.angle_gamma   90.00
#
_symmetry.space_group_name_H-M   'P 1'
#
loop_
_entity.id
_entity.type
_entity.pdbx_description
1 polymer ?
#
loop_
_entity_poly.entity_id
_entity_poly.type
_entity_poly.pdbx_seq_one_letter_code
_entity_poly.pdbx_strand_id
1 'polypeptide(L)'
;MGFLGRSPLGGMNVKNILPLESRQYKCQVLNALYRSAKQMYPNLPREILSPRMIGMLDQCSTRDLRVAEFFSQPFIFPGTKYCGQGNISENYHDLGVFNETDACCRDHDYCDDIIRPGRSKHNLANPFGTTRLHCKCDRALRECFRNVNSVISNTVGYIFFSLLQTQCFDFDHPNSGCSLWRRGSKRLYCVKYEVQESAPKKWQWFDQEPYF
;
A
#
# COMPACT_ATOMS: atom_id res chain seq x y z
N MET A 1 -1.73 -44.19 30.79
CA MET A 1 -1.34 -42.80 31.10
C MET A 1 -1.42 -41.97 29.82
N GLY A 2 -2.33 -41.01 29.73
CA GLY A 2 -2.45 -40.08 28.60
C GLY A 2 -2.47 -38.65 29.13
N PHE A 3 -1.49 -37.85 28.72
CA PHE A 3 -1.35 -36.45 29.11
C PHE A 3 -2.39 -35.58 28.40
N LEU A 4 -3.16 -34.81 29.18
CA LEU A 4 -4.02 -33.73 28.73
C LEU A 4 -3.15 -32.51 28.36
N GLY A 5 -3.07 -32.20 27.07
CA GLY A 5 -2.60 -30.89 26.57
C GLY A 5 -3.80 -29.99 26.27
N ARG A 6 -3.98 -28.92 27.06
CA ARG A 6 -4.93 -27.83 26.76
C ARG A 6 -4.36 -26.96 25.63
N SER A 7 -5.10 -26.80 24.53
CA SER A 7 -4.85 -25.77 23.52
C SER A 7 -5.27 -24.38 24.04
N PRO A 8 -4.42 -23.34 23.96
CA PRO A 8 -4.80 -21.98 24.35
C PRO A 8 -5.37 -21.22 23.15
N LEU A 9 -6.50 -21.67 22.62
CA LEU A 9 -7.31 -20.91 21.65
C LEU A 9 -8.79 -21.11 21.98
N GLY A 10 -9.17 -20.67 23.17
CA GLY A 10 -10.56 -20.55 23.58
C GLY A 10 -11.20 -19.34 22.91
N GLY A 11 -12.01 -19.59 21.88
CA GLY A 11 -13.21 -18.81 21.56
C GLY A 11 -13.05 -17.34 21.17
N MET A 12 -12.53 -17.05 19.98
CA MET A 12 -12.90 -15.81 19.28
C MET A 12 -14.13 -16.07 18.40
N ASN A 13 -15.25 -15.43 18.75
CA ASN A 13 -16.50 -15.48 18.00
C ASN A 13 -16.32 -14.77 16.64
N VAL A 14 -16.28 -15.56 15.56
CA VAL A 14 -16.06 -15.13 14.16
C VAL A 14 -17.12 -14.13 13.66
N LYS A 15 -18.21 -13.91 14.41
CA LYS A 15 -19.32 -13.01 14.03
C LYS A 15 -19.03 -11.51 14.17
N ASN A 16 -17.90 -11.11 14.76
CA ASN A 16 -17.55 -9.70 14.98
C ASN A 16 -16.34 -9.21 14.16
N ILE A 17 -15.83 -10.01 13.21
CA ILE A 17 -14.75 -9.59 12.33
C ILE A 17 -15.36 -8.80 11.18
N LEU A 18 -15.15 -7.48 11.18
CA LEU A 18 -15.54 -6.65 10.05
C LEU A 18 -14.69 -7.03 8.84
N PRO A 19 -15.29 -7.45 7.72
CA PRO A 19 -14.54 -7.75 6.51
C PRO A 19 -13.69 -6.54 6.12
N LEU A 20 -12.43 -6.77 5.74
CA LEU A 20 -11.52 -5.69 5.33
C LEU A 20 -12.11 -4.84 4.18
N GLU A 21 -12.95 -5.46 3.35
CA GLU A 21 -13.69 -4.80 2.28
C GLU A 21 -14.95 -4.05 2.71
N SER A 22 -15.41 -4.27 3.94
CA SER A 22 -16.60 -3.63 4.46
C SER A 22 -16.39 -2.12 4.57
N ARG A 23 -17.46 -1.38 4.22
CA ARG A 23 -17.54 0.07 4.37
C ARG A 23 -17.21 0.51 5.80
N GLN A 24 -17.63 -0.29 6.78
CA GLN A 24 -17.40 -0.03 8.19
C GLN A 24 -15.91 -0.13 8.56
N TYR A 25 -15.19 -1.12 8.03
CA TYR A 25 -13.75 -1.23 8.21
C TYR A 25 -12.99 -0.06 7.56
N LYS A 26 -13.34 0.30 6.31
CA LYS A 26 -12.73 1.43 5.59
C LYS A 26 -12.96 2.78 6.28
N CYS A 27 -14.17 3.00 6.81
CA CYS A 27 -14.49 4.19 7.61
C CYS A 27 -13.77 4.16 8.97
N GLN A 28 -13.61 3.00 9.58
CA GLN A 28 -12.85 2.87 10.83
C GLN A 28 -11.38 3.20 10.62
N VAL A 29 -10.76 2.73 9.54
CA VAL A 29 -9.38 3.08 9.18
C VAL A 29 -9.29 4.59 8.96
N LEU A 30 -10.09 5.19 8.07
CA LEU A 30 -10.05 6.64 7.81
C LEU A 30 -10.25 7.49 9.08
N ASN A 31 -11.19 7.11 9.94
CA ASN A 31 -11.43 7.78 11.22
C ASN A 31 -10.28 7.56 12.23
N ALA A 32 -9.68 6.37 12.27
CA ALA A 32 -8.55 6.06 13.14
C ALA A 32 -7.31 6.85 12.74
N LEU A 33 -7.06 6.99 11.44
CA LEU A 33 -5.99 7.80 10.87
C LEU A 33 -6.15 9.28 11.27
N TYR A 34 -7.35 9.82 11.11
CA TYR A 34 -7.65 11.21 11.48
C TYR A 34 -7.59 11.45 13.00
N ARG A 35 -8.14 10.54 13.81
CA ARG A 35 -8.10 10.64 15.28
C ARG A 35 -6.67 10.55 15.84
N SER A 36 -5.86 9.63 15.31
CA SER A 36 -4.47 9.46 15.71
C SER A 36 -3.64 10.70 15.36
N ALA A 37 -3.87 11.28 14.17
CA ALA A 37 -3.24 12.53 13.76
C ALA A 37 -3.60 13.71 14.69
N LYS A 38 -4.87 13.82 15.11
CA LYS A 38 -5.34 14.87 16.02
C LYS A 38 -4.87 14.70 17.47
N GLN A 39 -4.67 13.46 17.92
CA GLN A 39 -4.13 13.19 19.26
C GLN A 39 -2.65 13.56 19.36
N MET A 40 -1.89 13.34 18.28
CA MET A 40 -0.46 13.64 18.18
C MET A 40 -0.20 15.13 17.88
N TYR A 41 -1.09 15.75 17.10
CA TYR A 41 -1.06 17.18 16.78
C TYR A 41 -2.40 17.83 17.17
N PRO A 42 -2.54 18.27 18.44
CA PRO A 42 -3.81 18.79 18.98
C PRO A 42 -4.36 19.99 18.19
N ASN A 43 -3.45 20.74 17.56
CA ASN A 43 -3.73 21.93 16.77
C ASN A 43 -3.64 21.68 15.25
N LEU A 44 -3.75 20.42 14.80
CA LEU A 44 -3.75 20.10 13.36
C LEU A 44 -4.89 20.85 12.66
N PRO A 45 -4.59 21.84 11.78
CA PRO A 45 -5.61 22.66 11.15
C PRO A 45 -6.44 21.80 10.19
N ARG A 46 -7.77 21.95 10.20
CA ARG A 46 -8.65 21.24 9.25
C ARG A 46 -8.30 21.58 7.80
N GLU A 47 -7.68 22.72 7.57
CA GLU A 47 -7.27 23.24 6.27
C GLU A 47 -6.11 22.46 5.60
N ILE A 48 -5.37 21.63 6.36
CA ILE A 48 -4.37 20.70 5.79
C ILE A 48 -5.05 19.56 5.01
N LEU A 49 -6.28 19.23 5.37
CA LEU A 49 -7.09 18.30 4.61
C LEU A 49 -7.71 19.06 3.44
N SER A 50 -7.49 18.56 2.21
CA SER A 50 -8.19 19.12 1.05
C SER A 50 -9.71 19.11 1.31
N PRO A 51 -10.49 20.04 0.72
CA PRO A 51 -11.96 20.02 0.82
C PRO A 51 -12.57 18.65 0.49
N ARG A 52 -11.90 17.86 -0.35
CA ARG A 52 -12.24 16.47 -0.67
C ARG A 52 -12.00 15.51 0.50
N MET A 53 -10.89 15.63 1.22
CA MET A 53 -10.59 14.82 2.41
C MET A 53 -11.50 15.16 3.60
N ILE A 54 -11.84 16.44 3.76
CA ILE A 54 -12.89 16.88 4.71
C ILE A 54 -14.23 16.27 4.30
N GLY A 55 -14.56 16.36 3.01
CA GLY A 55 -15.73 15.70 2.42
C GLY A 55 -15.75 14.19 2.68
N MET A 56 -14.62 13.48 2.63
CA MET A 56 -14.56 12.04 2.91
C MET A 56 -14.77 11.69 4.39
N LEU A 57 -14.26 12.51 5.31
CA LEU A 57 -14.51 12.36 6.75
C LEU A 57 -15.99 12.65 7.08
N ASP A 58 -16.57 13.68 6.46
CA ASP A 58 -17.98 14.04 6.61
C ASP A 58 -18.92 13.03 5.88
N GLN A 59 -18.47 12.43 4.77
CA GLN A 59 -19.18 11.43 3.96
C GLN A 59 -19.05 9.98 4.47
N CYS A 60 -18.33 9.72 5.56
CA CYS A 60 -18.50 8.45 6.31
C CYS A 60 -19.99 8.22 6.71
N SER A 61 -20.84 9.25 6.61
CA SER A 61 -22.30 9.20 6.75
C SER A 61 -23.06 8.79 5.46
N THR A 62 -22.64 9.17 4.24
CA THR A 62 -23.45 8.97 3.00
C THR A 62 -22.80 8.04 1.97
N ARG A 63 -23.61 7.48 1.07
CA ARG A 63 -23.46 6.14 0.45
C ARG A 63 -22.49 6.00 -0.75
N ASP A 64 -21.78 7.03 -1.21
CA ASP A 64 -21.17 7.03 -2.57
C ASP A 64 -19.64 7.19 -2.67
N LEU A 65 -18.85 6.55 -1.80
CA LEU A 65 -17.38 6.59 -1.91
C LEU A 65 -16.82 5.44 -2.78
N ARG A 66 -16.54 5.73 -4.06
CA ARG A 66 -15.79 4.81 -4.95
C ARG A 66 -14.28 5.02 -4.78
N VAL A 67 -13.61 4.06 -4.13
CA VAL A 67 -12.14 4.06 -3.92
C VAL A 67 -11.35 4.22 -5.23
N ALA A 68 -11.86 3.70 -6.35
CA ALA A 68 -11.23 3.85 -7.67
C ALA A 68 -11.21 5.30 -8.21
N GLU A 69 -12.20 6.11 -7.82
CA GLU A 69 -12.32 7.52 -8.21
C GLU A 69 -11.51 8.45 -7.29
N PHE A 70 -11.22 7.99 -6.06
CA PHE A 70 -10.31 8.67 -5.15
C PHE A 70 -8.86 8.66 -5.68
N PHE A 71 -8.41 7.53 -6.23
CA PHE A 71 -7.06 7.34 -6.75
C PHE A 71 -6.92 7.63 -8.26
N SER A 72 -7.94 8.19 -8.91
CA SER A 72 -7.89 8.55 -10.34
C SER A 72 -7.28 9.93 -10.60
N GLN A 73 -6.95 10.68 -9.54
CA GLN A 73 -6.29 11.99 -9.61
C GLN A 73 -4.90 11.90 -8.94
N PRO A 74 -3.94 12.75 -9.36
CA PRO A 74 -2.64 12.84 -8.70
C PRO A 74 -2.84 13.14 -7.21
N PHE A 75 -2.45 12.20 -6.37
CA PHE A 75 -2.57 12.29 -4.92
C PHE A 75 -1.18 12.19 -4.32
N ILE A 76 -0.78 13.21 -3.55
CA ILE A 76 0.35 13.17 -2.62
C ILE A 76 -0.22 13.15 -1.21
N PHE A 77 0.27 12.24 -0.36
CA PHE A 77 -0.19 12.14 1.02
C PHE A 77 0.11 13.45 1.78
N PRO A 78 -0.88 14.09 2.43
CA PRO A 78 -0.65 15.38 3.08
C PRO A 78 0.45 15.33 4.14
N GLY A 79 1.28 16.37 4.17
CA GLY A 79 2.45 16.44 5.04
C GLY A 79 3.67 15.68 4.51
N THR A 80 3.57 15.10 3.32
CA THR A 80 4.69 14.51 2.55
C THR A 80 4.79 15.21 1.20
N LYS A 81 5.92 15.05 0.50
CA LYS A 81 6.16 15.60 -0.84
C LYS A 81 6.36 14.51 -1.88
N TYR A 82 6.75 13.29 -1.48
CA TYR A 82 7.06 12.16 -2.34
C TYR A 82 6.06 10.99 -2.23
N CYS A 83 5.25 10.90 -1.17
CA CYS A 83 4.35 9.76 -1.00
C CYS A 83 3.09 9.86 -1.86
N GLY A 84 3.20 9.54 -3.15
CA GLY A 84 2.06 9.58 -4.06
C GLY A 84 2.41 9.35 -5.54
N GLN A 85 1.59 9.91 -6.43
CA GLN A 85 1.85 9.82 -7.87
C GLN A 85 2.86 10.91 -8.30
N GLY A 86 4.13 10.53 -8.40
CA GLY A 86 5.23 11.48 -8.57
C GLY A 86 5.52 12.21 -7.26
N ASN A 87 6.06 13.43 -7.34
CA ASN A 87 6.34 14.25 -6.17
C ASN A 87 6.11 15.74 -6.45
N ILE A 88 5.94 16.51 -5.38
CA ILE A 88 5.80 17.98 -5.38
C ILE A 88 7.02 18.67 -4.73
N SER A 89 8.15 17.96 -4.67
CA SER A 89 9.38 18.48 -4.08
C SER A 89 10.05 19.52 -4.98
N GLU A 90 10.62 20.57 -4.39
CA GLU A 90 11.41 21.56 -5.12
C GLU A 90 12.81 21.03 -5.46
N ASN A 91 13.34 20.15 -4.62
CA ASN A 91 14.65 19.51 -4.78
C ASN A 91 14.72 18.21 -3.96
N TYR A 92 15.82 17.45 -4.11
CA TYR A 92 16.02 16.16 -3.44
C TYR A 92 15.93 16.19 -1.90
N HIS A 93 16.29 17.31 -1.27
CA HIS A 93 16.26 17.45 0.19
C HIS A 93 14.94 18.03 0.70
N ASP A 94 14.03 18.40 -0.21
CA ASP A 94 12.77 19.03 0.13
C ASP A 94 11.73 18.00 0.58
N LEU A 95 11.82 17.62 1.85
CA LEU A 95 10.90 16.71 2.51
C LEU A 95 9.78 17.47 3.24
N GLY A 96 8.61 16.86 3.32
CA GLY A 96 7.48 17.32 4.12
C GLY A 96 7.70 17.15 5.63
N VAL A 97 6.68 17.56 6.41
CA VAL A 97 6.70 17.51 7.88
C VAL A 97 6.84 16.08 8.42
N PHE A 98 6.39 15.07 7.68
CA PHE A 98 6.58 13.66 8.01
C PHE A 98 7.86 13.13 7.35
N ASN A 99 8.97 13.79 7.63
CA ASN A 99 10.24 13.66 6.92
C ASN A 99 10.77 12.21 6.81
N GLU A 100 10.70 11.40 7.86
CA GLU A 100 11.17 10.01 7.83
C GLU A 100 10.34 9.14 6.90
N THR A 101 9.02 9.31 6.91
CA THR A 101 8.12 8.60 5.98
C THR A 101 8.31 9.10 4.56
N ASP A 102 8.45 10.41 4.40
CA ASP A 102 8.62 11.05 3.10
C ASP A 102 9.97 10.67 2.47
N ALA A 103 11.01 10.50 3.29
CA ALA A 103 12.31 9.99 2.84
C ALA A 103 12.21 8.57 2.27
N CYS A 104 11.43 7.68 2.90
CA CYS A 104 11.15 6.35 2.32
C CYS A 104 10.52 6.46 0.92
N CYS A 105 9.55 7.37 0.75
CA CYS A 105 8.89 7.59 -0.54
C CYS A 105 9.81 8.25 -1.56
N ARG A 106 10.68 9.18 -1.15
CA ARG A 106 11.71 9.76 -2.01
C ARG A 106 12.64 8.68 -2.54
N ASP A 107 13.19 7.85 -1.66
CA ASP A 107 14.13 6.81 -2.06
C ASP A 107 13.47 5.80 -3.02
N HIS A 108 12.17 5.56 -2.85
CA HIS A 108 11.36 4.78 -3.80
C HIS A 108 11.19 5.47 -5.16
N ASP A 109 10.87 6.76 -5.18
CA ASP A 109 10.73 7.57 -6.40
C ASP A 109 12.01 7.61 -7.26
N TYR A 110 13.18 7.49 -6.61
CA TYR A 110 14.50 7.47 -7.24
C TYR A 110 15.00 6.07 -7.64
N CYS A 111 14.13 5.06 -7.66
CA CYS A 111 14.49 3.71 -8.11
C CYS A 111 15.06 3.71 -9.55
N ASP A 112 16.17 2.99 -9.75
CA ASP A 112 16.89 2.97 -11.03
C ASP A 112 16.11 2.32 -12.19
N ASP A 113 15.16 1.43 -11.87
CA ASP A 113 14.43 0.66 -12.86
C ASP A 113 12.92 0.79 -12.69
N ILE A 114 12.33 1.54 -13.62
CA ILE A 114 10.91 1.91 -13.63
C ILE A 114 10.29 1.72 -15.01
N ILE A 115 8.97 1.51 -15.02
CA ILE A 115 8.12 1.56 -16.21
C ILE A 115 7.02 2.59 -15.96
N ARG A 116 7.12 3.75 -16.63
CA ARG A 116 6.14 4.84 -16.53
C ARG A 116 4.76 4.42 -17.08
N PRO A 117 3.67 5.10 -16.66
CA PRO A 117 2.32 4.84 -17.18
C PRO A 117 2.27 4.81 -18.71
N GLY A 118 1.65 3.79 -19.29
CA GLY A 118 1.50 3.64 -20.75
C GLY A 118 2.80 3.37 -21.51
N ARG A 119 3.93 3.16 -20.82
CA ARG A 119 5.21 2.83 -21.45
C ARG A 119 5.50 1.33 -21.34
N SER A 120 6.41 0.88 -22.20
CA SER A 120 6.93 -0.48 -22.20
C SER A 120 8.43 -0.49 -21.96
N LYS A 121 8.91 -1.47 -21.21
CA LYS A 121 10.32 -1.79 -20.98
C LYS A 121 10.40 -3.29 -20.69
N HIS A 122 11.52 -3.94 -20.99
CA HIS A 122 11.72 -5.35 -20.64
C HIS A 122 10.68 -6.31 -21.24
N ASN A 123 10.08 -5.96 -22.38
CA ASN A 123 8.93 -6.65 -22.97
C ASN A 123 7.67 -6.69 -22.08
N LEU A 124 7.60 -5.83 -21.07
CA LEU A 124 6.42 -5.57 -20.24
C LEU A 124 5.81 -4.23 -20.63
N ALA A 125 4.49 -4.17 -20.78
CA ALA A 125 3.73 -2.93 -20.90
C ALA A 125 3.11 -2.58 -19.56
N ASN A 126 3.19 -1.32 -19.13
CA ASN A 126 2.49 -0.83 -17.95
C ASN A 126 1.13 -0.21 -18.36
N PRO A 127 0.00 -0.94 -18.21
CA PRO A 127 -1.32 -0.43 -18.57
C PRO A 127 -1.91 0.50 -17.49
N PHE A 128 -1.24 0.65 -16.34
CA PHE A 128 -1.77 1.37 -15.20
C PHE A 128 -1.43 2.87 -15.27
N GLY A 129 -2.28 3.69 -14.65
CA GLY A 129 -2.05 5.13 -14.53
C GLY A 129 -0.88 5.53 -13.62
N THR A 130 -0.26 4.58 -12.91
CA THR A 130 0.87 4.83 -11.99
C THR A 130 2.14 4.12 -12.45
N THR A 131 3.28 4.69 -12.11
CA THR A 131 4.60 4.09 -12.38
C THR A 131 4.69 2.72 -11.70
N ARG A 132 5.35 1.78 -12.37
CA ARG A 132 5.69 0.47 -11.83
C ARG A 132 7.19 0.40 -11.65
N LEU A 133 7.64 -0.16 -10.53
CA LEU A 133 9.03 -0.21 -10.13
C LEU A 133 9.50 -1.66 -10.00
N HIS A 134 10.81 -1.84 -10.00
CA HIS A 134 11.41 -3.14 -9.73
C HIS A 134 11.07 -3.60 -8.31
N CYS A 135 10.80 -4.90 -8.12
CA CYS A 135 10.43 -5.47 -6.82
C CYS A 135 11.44 -5.23 -5.69
N LYS A 136 12.71 -4.97 -5.99
CA LYS A 136 13.73 -4.56 -5.00
C LYS A 136 13.36 -3.24 -4.32
N CYS A 137 12.84 -2.28 -5.09
CA CYS A 137 12.50 -0.94 -4.60
C CYS A 137 11.22 -0.98 -3.76
N ASP A 138 10.21 -1.74 -4.20
CA ASP A 138 8.96 -1.91 -3.43
C ASP A 138 9.21 -2.65 -2.10
N ARG A 139 10.13 -3.62 -2.07
CA ARG A 139 10.55 -4.29 -0.84
C ARG A 139 11.28 -3.34 0.11
N ALA A 140 12.23 -2.56 -0.42
CA ALA A 140 12.95 -1.56 0.37
C ALA A 140 12.01 -0.51 0.96
N LEU A 141 11.03 -0.04 0.19
CA LEU A 141 9.98 0.87 0.67
C LEU A 141 9.19 0.25 1.83
N ARG A 142 8.78 -1.02 1.69
CA ARG A 142 8.05 -1.75 2.74
C ARG A 142 8.87 -1.85 4.03
N GLU A 143 10.14 -2.22 3.91
CA GLU A 143 11.06 -2.34 5.04
C GLU A 143 11.31 -0.97 5.69
N CYS A 144 11.49 0.08 4.89
CA CYS A 144 11.64 1.45 5.38
C CYS A 144 10.43 1.89 6.21
N PHE A 145 9.20 1.69 5.71
CA PHE A 145 7.99 2.02 6.47
C PHE A 145 7.87 1.23 7.79
N ARG A 146 8.28 -0.05 7.79
CA ARG A 146 8.33 -0.88 9.00
C ARG A 146 9.38 -0.43 10.00
N ASN A 147 10.52 0.09 9.53
CA ASN A 147 11.57 0.62 10.39
C ASN A 147 11.18 1.97 11.00
N VAL A 148 10.56 2.86 10.21
CA VAL A 148 10.01 4.13 10.70
C VAL A 148 8.88 3.87 11.71
N ASN A 149 8.02 2.89 11.43
CA ASN A 149 6.94 2.43 12.31
C ASN A 149 6.07 3.54 12.92
N SER A 150 5.84 4.63 12.17
CA SER A 150 4.97 5.72 12.60
C SER A 150 3.55 5.46 12.15
N VAL A 151 2.59 6.21 12.71
CA VAL A 151 1.21 6.19 12.21
C VAL A 151 1.19 6.50 10.71
N ILE A 152 1.98 7.48 10.26
CA ILE A 152 2.00 7.92 8.86
C ILE A 152 2.64 6.86 7.95
N SER A 153 3.80 6.30 8.30
CA SER A 153 4.44 5.26 7.48
C SER A 153 3.57 4.01 7.36
N ASN A 154 2.96 3.58 8.46
CA ASN A 154 2.05 2.43 8.46
C ASN A 154 0.78 2.69 7.63
N THR A 155 0.30 3.93 7.61
CA THR A 155 -0.84 4.36 6.79
C THR A 155 -0.52 4.31 5.30
N VAL A 156 0.57 4.95 4.90
CA VAL A 156 1.00 5.02 3.51
C VAL A 156 1.33 3.60 3.01
N GLY A 157 2.02 2.79 3.82
CA GLY A 157 2.26 1.38 3.55
C GLY A 157 0.98 0.59 3.32
N TYR A 158 -0.01 0.71 4.21
CA TYR A 158 -1.30 0.05 4.02
C TYR A 158 -2.00 0.46 2.72
N ILE A 159 -2.00 1.76 2.40
CA ILE A 159 -2.60 2.26 1.16
C ILE A 159 -1.90 1.65 -0.06
N PHE A 160 -0.58 1.69 -0.12
CA PHE A 160 0.19 1.21 -1.26
C PHE A 160 0.09 -0.32 -1.45
N PHE A 161 0.45 -1.09 -0.43
CA PHE A 161 0.58 -2.55 -0.55
C PHE A 161 -0.74 -3.30 -0.36
N SER A 162 -1.64 -2.84 0.53
CA SER A 162 -2.86 -3.57 0.89
C SER A 162 -4.10 -3.08 0.14
N LEU A 163 -4.29 -1.75 0.03
CA LEU A 163 -5.46 -1.18 -0.61
C LEU A 163 -5.32 -1.07 -2.13
N LEU A 164 -4.19 -0.55 -2.62
CA LEU A 164 -3.92 -0.44 -4.06
C LEU A 164 -3.48 -1.76 -4.67
N GLN A 165 -2.78 -2.61 -3.91
CA GLN A 165 -2.25 -3.90 -4.35
C GLN A 165 -1.53 -3.83 -5.69
N THR A 166 -0.62 -2.85 -5.81
CA THR A 166 0.22 -2.68 -6.98
C THR A 166 1.08 -3.92 -7.23
N GLN A 167 1.45 -4.12 -8.49
CA GLN A 167 2.43 -5.12 -8.86
C GLN A 167 3.79 -4.45 -9.03
N CYS A 168 4.85 -5.21 -8.83
CA CYS A 168 6.22 -4.84 -9.18
C CYS A 168 6.71 -5.76 -10.30
N PHE A 169 7.85 -5.47 -10.90
CA PHE A 169 8.47 -6.36 -11.88
C PHE A 169 9.86 -6.82 -11.44
N ASP A 170 10.27 -8.01 -11.88
CA ASP A 170 11.59 -8.59 -11.60
C ASP A 170 12.01 -9.54 -12.73
N PHE A 171 13.30 -9.86 -12.80
CA PHE A 171 13.89 -10.80 -13.76
C PHE A 171 14.10 -12.16 -13.09
N ASP A 172 13.16 -13.08 -13.31
CA ASP A 172 13.21 -14.39 -12.65
C ASP A 172 12.72 -15.54 -13.54
N HIS A 173 12.79 -16.77 -13.02
CA HIS A 173 12.29 -17.94 -13.71
C HIS A 173 10.80 -17.80 -14.04
N PRO A 174 10.36 -18.26 -15.22
CA PRO A 174 8.98 -18.14 -15.64
C PRO A 174 8.01 -18.73 -14.61
N ASN A 175 7.06 -17.91 -14.17
CA ASN A 175 5.96 -18.40 -13.34
C ASN A 175 5.07 -19.34 -14.17
N SER A 176 4.88 -20.58 -13.72
CA SER A 176 3.92 -21.54 -14.29
C SER A 176 2.57 -21.53 -13.58
N GLY A 177 2.52 -21.01 -12.36
CA GLY A 177 1.34 -21.07 -11.53
C GLY A 177 1.54 -20.38 -10.18
N CYS A 178 0.61 -20.63 -9.27
CA CYS A 178 0.68 -20.13 -7.91
C CYS A 178 0.15 -21.19 -6.95
N SER A 179 1.03 -21.65 -6.08
CA SER A 179 0.75 -22.68 -5.09
C SER A 179 0.04 -22.14 -3.84
N LEU A 180 0.12 -20.83 -3.60
CA LEU A 180 -0.52 -20.19 -2.45
C LEU A 180 -1.15 -18.85 -2.82
N TRP A 181 -2.47 -18.84 -2.92
CA TRP A 181 -3.28 -17.64 -3.06
C TRP A 181 -3.73 -17.11 -1.71
N ARG A 182 -3.80 -15.79 -1.59
CA ARG A 182 -4.41 -15.10 -0.45
C ARG A 182 -5.37 -14.02 -0.94
N ARG A 183 -6.37 -13.71 -0.11
CA ARG A 183 -7.35 -12.66 -0.38
C ARG A 183 -6.82 -11.34 0.13
N GLY A 184 -6.53 -10.41 -0.78
CA GLY A 184 -6.35 -9.01 -0.42
C GLY A 184 -7.61 -8.19 -0.73
N SER A 185 -7.46 -6.87 -0.66
CA SER A 185 -8.61 -5.97 -0.70
C SER A 185 -9.31 -5.91 -2.05
N LYS A 186 -8.55 -5.79 -3.15
CA LYS A 186 -9.11 -5.67 -4.50
C LYS A 186 -9.18 -6.99 -5.23
N ARG A 187 -8.22 -7.89 -4.99
CA ARG A 187 -8.08 -9.15 -5.71
C ARG A 187 -7.37 -10.22 -4.88
N LEU A 188 -7.41 -11.44 -5.40
CA LEU A 188 -6.47 -12.47 -4.98
C LEU A 188 -5.06 -12.06 -5.39
N TYR A 189 -4.09 -12.36 -4.54
CA TYR A 189 -2.69 -12.17 -4.83
C TYR A 189 -1.92 -13.46 -4.57
N CYS A 190 -0.89 -13.70 -5.36
CA CYS A 190 -0.05 -14.87 -5.21
C CYS A 190 1.03 -14.61 -4.16
N VAL A 191 1.11 -15.48 -3.14
CA VAL A 191 2.16 -15.45 -2.12
C VAL A 191 3.34 -16.33 -2.54
N LYS A 192 3.06 -17.48 -3.14
CA LYS A 192 4.07 -18.46 -3.52
C LYS A 192 3.87 -18.91 -4.97
N TYR A 193 4.67 -18.33 -5.85
CA TYR A 193 4.71 -18.69 -7.26
C TYR A 193 5.29 -20.09 -7.46
N GLU A 194 4.74 -20.80 -8.43
CA GLU A 194 5.37 -21.99 -9.00
C GLU A 194 6.21 -21.53 -10.19
N VAL A 195 7.47 -21.97 -10.24
CA VAL A 195 8.46 -21.47 -11.19
C VAL A 195 9.04 -22.61 -12.02
N GLN A 196 9.34 -22.32 -13.28
CA GLN A 196 10.03 -23.24 -14.19
C GLN A 196 11.53 -23.00 -14.13
N GLU A 197 12.21 -23.63 -13.18
CA GLU A 197 13.65 -23.41 -12.92
C GLU A 197 14.55 -23.78 -14.11
N SER A 198 14.14 -24.76 -14.93
CA SER A 198 14.90 -25.17 -16.13
C SER A 198 14.77 -24.19 -17.30
N ALA A 199 13.78 -23.29 -17.27
CA ALA A 199 13.56 -22.31 -18.32
C ALA A 199 14.39 -21.04 -18.08
N PRO A 200 14.87 -20.37 -19.15
CA PRO A 200 15.59 -19.12 -19.02
C PRO A 200 14.73 -18.05 -18.34
N LYS A 201 15.36 -17.25 -17.49
CA LYS A 201 14.69 -16.14 -16.78
C LYS A 201 14.11 -15.13 -17.75
N LYS A 202 13.02 -14.49 -17.35
CA LYS A 202 12.36 -13.41 -18.08
C LYS A 202 11.83 -12.37 -17.13
N TRP A 203 11.63 -11.17 -17.64
CA TRP A 203 10.95 -10.11 -16.91
C TRP A 203 9.46 -10.43 -16.81
N GLN A 204 8.91 -10.33 -15.60
CA GLN A 204 7.50 -10.61 -15.34
C GLN A 204 6.97 -9.80 -14.16
N TRP A 205 5.63 -9.73 -14.05
CA TRP A 205 4.93 -9.05 -12.97
C TRP A 205 4.80 -9.95 -11.75
N PHE A 206 5.00 -9.37 -10.56
CA PHE A 206 4.83 -10.02 -9.28
C PHE A 206 3.84 -9.26 -8.40
N ASP A 207 3.06 -10.02 -7.67
CA ASP A 207 2.18 -9.50 -6.64
C ASP A 207 2.97 -9.15 -5.38
N GLN A 208 2.54 -8.09 -4.71
CA GLN A 208 3.14 -7.64 -3.46
C GLN A 208 2.36 -8.16 -2.26
N GLU A 209 3.07 -8.47 -1.19
CA GLU A 209 2.44 -8.83 0.09
C GLU A 209 1.69 -7.62 0.68
N PRO A 210 0.43 -7.78 1.12
CA PRO A 210 -0.28 -6.77 1.88
C PRO A 210 0.52 -6.32 3.09
N TYR A 211 0.54 -5.02 3.36
CA TYR A 211 1.14 -4.43 4.55
C TYR A 211 0.22 -4.64 5.74
N PHE A 212 0.56 -5.65 6.56
CA PHE A 212 0.46 -5.79 8.02
C PHE A 212 0.94 -7.19 8.40
#